data_AF-A0A7X0JN01-F1
#
_entry.id   AF-A0A7X0JN01-F1
#
_cell.length_a   1.000
_cell.length_b   1.000
_cell.length_c   1.000
_cell.angle_alpha   90.00
_cell.angle_beta   90.00
_cell.angle_gamma   90.00
#
_symmetry.space_group_name_H-M   'P 1'
#
loop_
_entity.id
_entity.type
_entity.pdbx_description
1 polymer ?
#
loop_
_entity_poly.entity_id
_entity_poly.type
_entity_poly.pdbx_seq_one_letter_code
_entity_poly.pdbx_strand_id
1 'polypeptide(L)'
;MGTIKVLYQGFNVFKRDKIDKALFDRFLGPMGYVLTPELVRAARGLLGWSQHDLASRAGINVKTINRLEAAAVPVSSSVSAKLQAVFSAADVQFIATNTDDGTVDGLGVRKRPLHSHLGIKVL
;
A
#
# COMPACT_ATOMS: atom_id res chain seq x y z
N MET A 1 -18.68 -26.32 -4.07
CA MET A 1 -19.23 -25.09 -4.67
C MET A 1 -19.40 -24.05 -3.55
N GLY A 2 -18.32 -23.40 -3.13
CA GLY A 2 -18.34 -22.46 -2.00
C GLY A 2 -17.97 -21.08 -2.49
N THR A 3 -18.95 -20.19 -2.57
CA THR A 3 -18.79 -18.81 -3.02
C THR A 3 -18.05 -18.01 -1.95
N ILE A 4 -16.81 -17.62 -2.20
CA ILE A 4 -16.10 -16.66 -1.36
C ILE A 4 -16.66 -15.28 -1.69
N LYS A 5 -17.58 -14.79 -0.85
CA LYS A 5 -17.96 -13.38 -0.80
C LYS A 5 -16.81 -12.61 -0.16
N VAL A 6 -16.09 -11.82 -0.94
CA VAL A 6 -15.14 -10.82 -0.42
C VAL A 6 -15.92 -9.51 -0.24
N LEU A 7 -16.28 -9.20 1.01
CA LEU A 7 -16.79 -7.88 1.40
C LEU A 7 -15.67 -7.15 2.14
N TYR A 8 -15.09 -6.13 1.49
CA TYR A 8 -14.17 -5.20 2.13
C TYR A 8 -14.97 -4.09 2.81
N GLN A 9 -15.25 -4.27 4.11
CA GLN A 9 -15.39 -3.17 5.07
C GLN A 9 -14.81 -3.61 6.41
N GLY A 10 -14.08 -2.70 7.04
CA GLY A 10 -13.02 -3.03 7.99
C GLY A 10 -13.41 -3.97 9.10
N PHE A 11 -12.62 -5.03 9.32
CA PHE A 11 -12.54 -5.73 10.59
C PHE A 11 -11.26 -6.58 10.65
N ASN A 12 -10.85 -6.81 11.90
CA ASN A 12 -9.78 -7.66 12.39
C ASN A 12 -9.80 -9.07 11.75
N VAL A 13 -8.76 -9.42 10.98
CA VAL A 13 -8.74 -10.67 10.20
C VAL A 13 -7.42 -11.43 10.42
N PHE A 14 -7.55 -12.51 11.20
CA PHE A 14 -6.81 -13.78 11.20
C PHE A 14 -5.42 -13.88 11.86
N LYS A 15 -5.35 -14.77 12.85
CA LYS A 15 -4.12 -15.34 13.41
C LYS A 15 -3.32 -16.03 12.29
N ARG A 16 -2.04 -15.65 12.13
CA ARG A 16 -1.10 -16.09 11.07
C ARG A 16 -0.94 -17.61 10.95
N ASP A 17 -1.36 -18.34 11.98
CA ASP A 17 -1.13 -19.76 12.22
C ASP A 17 -2.04 -20.72 11.42
N LYS A 18 -2.98 -20.22 10.60
CA LYS A 18 -3.93 -21.08 9.85
C LYS A 18 -4.01 -20.87 8.33
N ILE A 19 -3.14 -20.07 7.72
CA ILE A 19 -3.11 -19.90 6.26
C ILE A 19 -1.79 -20.47 5.73
N ASP A 20 -1.87 -21.35 4.73
CA ASP A 20 -0.67 -21.86 4.06
C ASP A 20 0.09 -20.70 3.40
N LYS A 21 1.42 -20.70 3.52
CA LYS A 21 2.28 -19.61 3.04
C LYS A 21 2.15 -19.36 1.53
N ALA A 22 1.95 -20.39 0.73
CA ALA A 22 1.74 -20.27 -0.71
C ALA A 22 0.35 -19.70 -1.03
N LEU A 23 -0.68 -20.02 -0.25
CA LEU A 23 -2.02 -19.46 -0.39
C LEU A 23 -2.04 -17.99 0.06
N PHE A 24 -1.26 -17.66 1.09
CA PHE A 24 -0.94 -16.28 1.43
C PHE A 24 -0.22 -15.63 0.25
N ASP A 25 0.96 -16.08 -0.18
CA ASP A 25 1.75 -15.44 -1.25
C ASP A 25 0.98 -15.32 -2.59
N ARG A 26 0.11 -16.28 -2.93
CA ARG A 26 -0.66 -16.35 -4.18
C ARG A 26 -1.94 -15.51 -4.20
N PHE A 27 -2.64 -15.40 -3.06
CA PHE A 27 -3.94 -14.69 -2.98
C PHE A 27 -3.93 -13.47 -2.07
N LEU A 28 -3.09 -13.47 -1.02
CA LEU A 28 -2.95 -12.39 -0.04
C LEU A 28 -1.59 -11.65 -0.10
N GLY A 29 -0.59 -12.20 -0.77
CA GLY A 29 0.71 -11.61 -1.04
C GLY A 29 0.60 -10.36 -1.88
N PRO A 30 -0.25 -10.35 -2.93
CA PRO A 30 -0.62 -9.11 -3.63
C PRO A 30 -1.67 -8.27 -2.88
N MET A 31 -2.43 -8.83 -1.92
CA MET A 31 -3.44 -8.08 -1.12
C MET A 31 -2.88 -7.49 0.18
N GLY A 32 -1.65 -7.84 0.56
CA GLY A 32 -0.88 -7.19 1.61
C GLY A 32 0.00 -6.11 1.01
N TYR A 33 -0.63 -5.12 0.36
CA TYR A 33 -0.03 -4.01 -0.39
C TYR A 33 1.37 -3.65 0.15
N VAL A 34 2.40 -4.21 -0.47
CA VAL A 34 3.78 -3.87 -0.11
C VAL A 34 4.01 -2.49 -0.67
N LEU A 35 3.91 -1.48 0.19
CA LEU A 35 4.37 -0.14 -0.12
C LEU A 35 5.87 -0.22 -0.39
N THR A 36 6.23 -0.25 -1.66
CA THR A 36 7.63 -0.30 -2.06
C THR A 36 8.32 1.03 -1.71
N PRO A 37 9.65 1.02 -1.52
CA PRO A 37 10.42 2.24 -1.29
C PRO A 37 10.18 3.32 -2.36
N GLU A 38 9.98 2.92 -3.61
CA GLU A 38 9.67 3.80 -4.76
C GLU A 38 8.31 4.46 -4.59
N LEU A 39 7.27 3.68 -4.25
CA LEU A 39 5.92 4.22 -4.04
C LEU A 39 5.85 5.19 -2.87
N VAL A 40 6.58 4.90 -1.79
CA VAL A 40 6.63 5.78 -0.61
C VAL A 40 7.31 7.11 -0.96
N ARG A 41 8.43 7.07 -1.70
CA ARG A 41 9.10 8.27 -2.21
C ARG A 41 8.20 9.07 -3.16
N ALA A 42 7.55 8.39 -4.09
CA ALA A 42 6.64 9.02 -5.06
C ALA A 42 5.44 9.68 -4.36
N ALA A 43 4.83 9.00 -3.38
CA ALA A 43 3.73 9.55 -2.59
C ALA A 43 4.14 10.79 -1.79
N ARG A 44 5.32 10.76 -1.15
CA ARG A 44 5.86 11.96 -0.49
C ARG A 44 6.11 13.09 -1.49
N GLY A 45 6.70 12.79 -2.64
CA GLY A 45 6.94 13.78 -3.69
C GLY A 45 5.64 14.45 -4.15
N LEU A 46 4.59 13.66 -4.38
CA LEU A 46 3.26 14.14 -4.74
C LEU A 46 2.63 15.05 -3.67
N LEU A 47 2.93 14.79 -2.40
CA LEU A 47 2.43 15.55 -1.25
C LEU A 47 3.36 16.70 -0.83
N GLY A 48 4.56 16.81 -1.39
CA GLY A 48 5.60 17.75 -0.95
C GLY A 48 6.13 17.47 0.46
N TRP A 49 6.05 16.22 0.94
CA TRP A 49 6.48 15.85 2.30
C TRP A 49 7.95 15.45 2.37
N SER A 50 8.64 15.93 3.40
CA SER A 50 9.95 15.39 3.79
C SER A 50 9.81 14.00 4.45
N GLN A 51 10.93 13.28 4.62
CA GLN A 51 10.95 12.05 5.41
C GLN A 51 10.52 12.29 6.87
N HIS A 52 10.84 13.47 7.42
CA HIS A 52 10.44 13.86 8.76
C HIS A 52 8.92 14.10 8.86
N ASP A 53 8.31 14.74 7.87
CA ASP A 53 6.86 14.95 7.83
C ASP A 53 6.12 13.61 7.79
N LEU A 54 6.57 12.68 6.93
CA LEU A 54 5.98 11.35 6.87
C LEU A 54 6.14 10.60 8.19
N ALA A 55 7.32 10.64 8.78
CA ALA A 55 7.62 10.00 10.06
C ALA A 55 6.70 10.53 11.19
N SER A 56 6.57 11.86 11.28
CA SER A 56 5.71 12.53 12.25
C SER A 56 4.24 12.14 12.07
N ARG A 57 3.71 12.22 10.84
CA ARG A 57 2.32 11.88 10.53
C ARG A 57 1.99 10.41 10.77
N ALA A 58 2.94 9.51 10.53
CA ALA A 58 2.75 8.08 10.72
C ALA A 58 3.06 7.59 12.14
N GLY A 59 3.58 8.45 13.02
CA GLY A 59 4.04 8.03 14.35
C GLY A 59 5.11 6.93 14.25
N ILE A 60 6.07 7.13 13.34
CA ILE A 60 7.18 6.21 13.06
C ILE A 60 8.49 6.99 13.24
N ASN A 61 9.55 6.31 13.71
CA ASN A 61 10.86 6.93 13.80
C ASN A 61 11.40 7.27 12.39
N VAL A 62 11.91 8.49 12.19
CA VAL A 62 12.49 8.92 10.91
C VAL A 62 13.59 7.98 10.39
N LYS A 63 14.38 7.35 11.27
CA LYS A 63 15.38 6.34 10.88
C LYS A 63 14.74 5.12 10.22
N THR A 64 13.53 4.74 10.61
CA THR A 64 12.77 3.65 9.99
C THR A 64 12.33 4.04 8.58
N ILE A 65 11.86 5.29 8.38
CA ILE A 65 11.53 5.82 7.05
C ILE A 65 12.77 5.85 6.16
N ASN A 66 13.90 6.32 6.67
CA ASN A 66 15.16 6.37 5.91
C ASN A 66 15.62 4.97 5.49
N ARG A 67 15.58 3.99 6.39
CA ARG A 67 15.95 2.59 6.09
C ARG A 67 14.99 1.95 5.09
N LEU A 68 13.70 2.26 5.20
CA LEU A 68 12.67 1.81 4.27
C LEU A 68 12.94 2.37 2.87
N GLU A 69 13.14 3.68 2.73
CA GLU A 69 13.34 4.31 1.42
C GLU A 69 14.69 3.95 0.77
N ALA A 70 15.68 3.56 1.57
CA ALA A 70 16.95 3.02 1.11
C ALA A 70 16.89 1.53 0.73
N ALA A 71 15.72 0.89 0.79
CA ALA A 71 15.52 -0.54 0.57
C ALA A 71 16.39 -1.44 1.49
N ALA A 72 16.83 -0.91 2.63
CA ALA A 72 17.77 -1.60 3.52
C ALA A 72 17.10 -2.64 4.43
N VAL A 73 15.77 -2.58 4.57
CA VAL A 73 15.01 -3.49 5.45
C VAL A 73 13.62 -3.76 4.87
N PRO A 74 13.15 -5.03 4.90
CA PRO A 74 11.76 -5.35 4.65
C PRO A 74 10.83 -4.57 5.59
N VAL A 75 9.77 -3.97 5.04
CA VAL A 75 8.80 -3.22 5.83
C VAL A 75 7.95 -4.18 6.65
N SER A 76 7.88 -3.96 7.97
CA SER A 76 6.98 -4.76 8.80
C SER A 76 5.52 -4.46 8.44
N SER A 77 4.66 -5.47 8.53
CA SER A 77 3.20 -5.32 8.33
C SER A 77 2.59 -4.13 9.10
N SER A 78 3.05 -3.88 10.33
CA SER A 78 2.58 -2.74 11.15
C SER A 78 3.00 -1.38 10.58
N VAL A 79 4.24 -1.27 10.10
CA VAL A 79 4.74 -0.04 9.45
C VAL A 79 4.01 0.21 8.13
N SER A 80 3.82 -0.83 7.31
CA SER A 80 3.07 -0.72 6.05
C SER A 80 1.64 -0.22 6.30
N ALA A 81 0.93 -0.78 7.29
CA ALA A 81 -0.42 -0.36 7.64
C ALA A 81 -0.50 1.12 8.09
N LYS A 82 0.45 1.58 8.90
CA LYS A 82 0.52 2.99 9.33
C LYS A 82 0.75 3.93 8.13
N LEU A 83 1.67 3.57 7.24
CA LEU A 83 1.95 4.36 6.05
C LEU A 83 0.75 4.42 5.10
N GLN A 84 0.10 3.27 4.85
CA GLN A 84 -1.12 3.23 4.04
C GLN A 84 -2.22 4.12 4.62
N ALA A 85 -2.42 4.09 5.95
CA ALA A 85 -3.42 4.92 6.61
C ALA A 85 -3.13 6.41 6.43
N VAL A 86 -1.89 6.83 6.64
CA VAL A 86 -1.48 8.25 6.49
C VAL A 86 -1.63 8.73 5.05
N PHE A 87 -1.17 7.93 4.08
CA PHE A 87 -1.30 8.31 2.67
C PHE A 87 -2.77 8.35 2.23
N SER A 88 -3.58 7.38 2.63
CA SER A 88 -5.02 7.37 2.31
C SER A 88 -5.76 8.56 2.93
N ALA A 89 -5.40 8.97 4.15
CA ALA A 89 -5.94 10.15 4.81
C ALA A 89 -5.49 11.47 4.17
N ALA A 90 -4.37 11.47 3.45
CA ALA A 90 -3.88 12.59 2.66
C ALA A 90 -4.33 12.52 1.18
N ASP A 91 -5.40 11.77 0.91
CA ASP A 91 -5.98 11.59 -0.43
C ASP A 91 -4.98 11.04 -1.46
N VAL A 92 -4.06 10.18 -1.03
CA VAL A 92 -3.22 9.42 -1.95
C VAL A 92 -3.88 8.07 -2.26
N GLN A 93 -3.87 7.71 -3.53
CA GLN A 93 -4.21 6.37 -4.01
C GLN A 93 -2.99 5.76 -4.68
N PHE A 94 -2.70 4.52 -4.31
CA PHE A 94 -1.77 3.67 -5.03
C PHE A 94 -2.53 2.90 -6.10
N ILE A 95 -1.91 2.76 -7.27
CA ILE A 95 -2.47 2.08 -8.42
C ILE A 95 -1.48 1.05 -8.93
N ALA A 96 -2.02 -0.01 -9.50
CA ALA A 96 -1.28 -1.04 -10.22
C ALA A 96 -2.20 -1.61 -11.30
N THR A 97 -1.61 -2.16 -12.34
CA THR A 97 -2.30 -2.94 -13.36
C THR A 97 -2.80 -4.23 -12.72
N ASN A 98 -4.08 -4.55 -12.96
CA ASN A 98 -4.59 -5.88 -12.67
C ASN A 98 -4.25 -6.78 -13.87
N THR A 99 -3.35 -7.73 -13.68
CA THR A 99 -2.97 -8.69 -14.73
C THR A 99 -3.70 -10.01 -14.51
N ASP A 100 -3.92 -10.75 -15.60
CA ASP A 100 -4.64 -12.03 -15.58
C ASP A 100 -3.89 -13.12 -14.81
N ASP A 101 -2.56 -13.00 -14.69
CA ASP A 101 -1.69 -13.91 -13.97
C ASP A 101 -1.49 -13.53 -12.48
N GLY A 102 -2.14 -12.46 -12.02
CA GLY A 102 -2.04 -11.97 -10.64
C GLY A 102 -0.70 -11.30 -10.32
N THR A 103 0.12 -10.99 -11.32
CA THR A 103 1.30 -10.13 -11.17
C THR A 103 0.89 -8.67 -10.94
N VAL A 104 1.74 -7.95 -10.21
CA VAL A 104 1.54 -6.52 -9.96
C VAL A 104 2.50 -5.76 -10.85
N ASP A 105 1.96 -5.08 -11.86
CA ASP A 105 2.73 -4.26 -12.81
C ASP A 105 2.20 -2.82 -12.84
N GLY A 106 2.92 -1.87 -13.43
CA GLY A 106 2.46 -0.50 -13.61
C GLY A 106 2.21 0.24 -12.29
N LEU A 107 3.06 0.02 -11.28
CA LEU A 107 2.96 0.67 -9.98
C LEU A 107 2.97 2.20 -10.12
N GLY A 108 2.00 2.85 -9.48
CA GLY A 108 1.88 4.29 -9.54
C GLY A 108 1.22 4.89 -8.30
N VAL A 109 1.31 6.21 -8.23
CA VAL A 109 0.69 7.02 -7.19
C VAL A 109 -0.07 8.18 -7.81
N ARG A 110 -1.25 8.49 -7.28
CA ARG A 110 -2.05 9.64 -7.72
C ARG A 110 -2.80 10.24 -6.55
N LYS A 111 -3.26 11.49 -6.72
CA LYS A 111 -4.25 12.08 -5.82
C LYS A 111 -5.61 11.43 -6.09
N ARG A 112 -6.34 11.16 -5.01
CA ARG A 112 -7.72 10.72 -5.05
C ARG A 112 -8.54 11.82 -5.72
N PRO A 113 -9.34 11.49 -6.74
CA PRO A 113 -10.21 12.46 -7.38
C PRO A 113 -11.37 12.81 -6.44
N LEU A 114 -11.69 14.10 -6.39
CA LEU A 114 -12.82 14.62 -5.59
C LEU A 114 -14.19 14.35 -6.26
N HIS A 115 -14.19 14.13 -7.58
CA HIS A 115 -15.40 13.93 -8.38
C HIS A 115 -15.37 12.60 -9.11
N SER A 116 -16.55 12.07 -9.43
CA SER A 116 -16.70 10.90 -10.31
C SER A 116 -16.08 11.19 -11.67
N HIS A 117 -15.37 10.22 -12.24
CA HIS A 117 -14.66 10.35 -13.50
C HIS A 117 -14.90 9.13 -14.40
N LEU A 118 -14.81 9.32 -15.71
CA LEU A 118 -14.99 8.25 -16.71
C LEU A 118 -13.80 7.30 -16.82
N GLY A 119 -12.76 7.49 -16.02
CA GLY A 119 -11.57 6.64 -16.02
C GLY A 119 -10.30 7.45 -15.77
N ILE A 120 -9.15 6.81 -16.05
CA ILE A 120 -7.84 7.43 -15.97
C ILE A 120 -7.50 8.00 -17.36
N LYS A 121 -7.29 9.32 -17.45
CA LYS A 121 -6.68 9.94 -18.63
C LYS A 121 -5.18 10.07 -18.37
N VAL A 122 -4.37 9.52 -19.27
CA VAL A 122 -2.91 9.72 -19.30
C VAL A 122 -2.65 11.03 -20.06
N LEU A 123 -1.84 11.92 -19.49
CA LEU A 123 -1.45 13.21 -20.09
C LEU A 123 -0.15 13.06 -20.87
#